data_AF-A0A9E3QSB4-F1
#
_entry.id   AF-A0A9E3QSB4-F1
#
_cell.length_a   1.000
_cell.length_b   1.000
_cell.length_c   1.000
_cell.angle_alpha   90.00
_cell.angle_beta   90.00
_cell.angle_gamma   90.00
#
_symmetry.space_group_name_H-M   'P 1'
#
loop_
_entity.id
_entity.type
_entity.pdbx_description
1 polymer ?
#
loop_
_entity_poly.entity_id
_entity_poly.type
_entity_poly.pdbx_seq_one_letter_code
_entity_poly.pdbx_strand_id
1 'polypeptide(L)'
;MHRRYTIHRDGDLLVEELDASGKPIDPEPVPAEDRLPIELTLLAPDGDANAKAALMDLVELALEMELEDEGDAKKRPKSFKLNVLS
;
A
#
# COMPACT_ATOMS: atom_id res chain seq x y z
N MET A 1 23.34 10.89 -0.09
CA MET A 1 22.11 10.08 0.04
C MET A 1 21.62 10.23 1.47
N HIS A 2 20.45 10.81 1.66
CA HIS A 2 19.87 11.00 2.99
C HIS A 2 18.69 10.04 3.16
N ARG A 3 18.58 9.40 4.33
CA ARG A 3 17.47 8.50 4.65
C ARG A 3 16.81 8.97 5.93
N ARG A 4 15.49 9.00 5.96
CA ARG A 4 14.70 9.22 7.18
C ARG A 4 14.14 7.89 7.65
N TYR A 5 14.42 7.58 8.91
CA TYR A 5 13.93 6.38 9.59
C TYR A 5 12.82 6.81 10.56
N THR A 6 11.62 6.30 10.38
CA THR A 6 10.49 6.54 11.27
C THR A 6 10.10 5.22 11.91
N ILE A 7 10.17 5.16 13.25
CA ILE A 7 9.75 3.99 14.02
C ILE A 7 8.32 4.24 14.51
N HIS A 8 7.40 3.40 14.09
CA HIS A 8 6.00 3.45 14.48
C HIS A 8 5.80 2.77 15.85
N ARG A 9 4.65 3.04 16.50
CA ARG A 9 4.37 2.54 17.87
C ARG A 9 4.19 1.02 17.94
N ASP A 10 3.82 0.41 16.84
CA ASP A 10 3.74 -1.04 16.61
C ASP A 10 5.10 -1.69 16.37
N GLY A 11 6.17 -0.89 16.24
CA GLY A 11 7.53 -1.37 15.98
C GLY A 11 7.88 -1.38 14.49
N ASP A 12 6.97 -0.95 13.61
CA ASP A 12 7.26 -0.89 12.18
C ASP A 12 8.29 0.20 11.86
N LEU A 13 9.20 -0.13 10.94
CA LEU A 13 10.24 0.77 10.47
C LEU A 13 9.92 1.25 9.05
N LEU A 14 9.57 2.53 8.94
CA LEU A 14 9.46 3.19 7.64
C LEU A 14 10.80 3.83 7.28
N VAL A 15 11.30 3.53 6.08
CA VAL A 15 12.51 4.13 5.53
C VAL A 15 12.15 4.96 4.30
N GLU A 16 12.39 6.26 4.36
CA GLU A 16 12.19 7.19 3.24
C GLU A 16 13.54 7.66 2.70
N GLU A 17 13.70 7.62 1.38
CA GLU A 17 14.85 8.24 0.72
C GLU A 17 14.60 9.73 0.50
N LEU A 18 15.57 10.57 0.82
CA LEU A 18 15.48 12.02 0.71
C LEU A 18 16.44 12.58 -0.33
N ASP A 19 15.98 13.60 -1.05
CA ASP A 19 16.79 14.39 -1.97
C ASP A 19 17.81 15.28 -1.25
N ALA A 20 18.61 16.04 -2.01
CA ALA A 20 19.60 16.96 -1.45
C ALA A 20 18.98 18.12 -0.64
N SER A 21 17.68 18.39 -0.82
CA SER A 21 16.92 19.41 -0.09
C SER A 21 16.16 18.85 1.11
N GLY A 22 16.28 17.55 1.39
CA GLY A 22 15.60 16.86 2.48
C GLY A 22 14.14 16.50 2.19
N LYS A 23 13.69 16.54 0.93
CA LYS A 23 12.34 16.12 0.55
C LYS A 23 12.31 14.63 0.20
N PRO A 24 11.22 13.90 0.53
CA PRO A 24 11.04 12.53 0.09
C PRO A 24 11.11 12.40 -1.42
N ILE A 25 11.88 11.42 -1.88
CA ILE A 25 11.95 11.00 -3.28
C ILE A 25 10.81 10.02 -3.52
N ASP A 26 10.07 10.20 -4.62
CA ASP A 26 9.07 9.23 -5.04
C ASP A 26 9.81 7.96 -5.51
N PRO A 27 9.54 6.78 -4.93
CA PRO A 27 10.25 5.57 -5.31
C PRO A 27 10.01 5.26 -6.79
N GLU A 28 11.08 4.83 -7.47
CA GLU A 28 10.97 4.37 -8.84
C GLU A 28 10.04 3.14 -8.91
N PRO A 29 9.19 3.04 -9.94
CA PRO A 29 8.30 1.90 -10.10
C PRO A 29 9.10 0.61 -10.24
N VAL A 30 8.75 -0.39 -9.44
CA VAL A 30 9.39 -1.71 -9.45
C VAL A 30 8.79 -2.55 -10.58
N PRO A 31 9.62 -3.12 -11.48
CA PRO A 31 9.14 -4.00 -12.55
C PRO A 31 8.47 -5.24 -11.95
N ALA A 32 7.49 -5.81 -12.66
CA ALA A 32 6.62 -6.85 -12.11
C ALA A 32 7.39 -8.07 -11.60
N GLU A 33 8.47 -8.45 -12.28
CA GLU A 33 9.37 -9.55 -11.93
C GLU A 33 10.12 -9.36 -10.59
N ASP A 34 10.33 -8.11 -10.15
CA ASP A 34 11.07 -7.78 -8.93
C ASP A 34 10.15 -7.40 -7.76
N ARG A 35 8.83 -7.40 -7.96
CA ARG A 35 7.85 -7.09 -6.91
C ARG A 35 7.85 -8.21 -5.87
N LEU A 36 8.10 -7.85 -4.62
CA LEU A 36 7.98 -8.78 -3.50
C LEU A 36 6.49 -9.05 -3.20
N PRO A 37 6.13 -10.28 -2.78
CA PRO A 37 4.76 -10.58 -2.39
C PRO A 37 4.36 -9.74 -1.18
N ILE A 38 3.16 -9.17 -1.23
CA ILE A 38 2.58 -8.42 -0.12
C ILE A 38 1.72 -9.38 0.71
N GLU A 39 1.97 -9.44 2.01
CA GLU A 39 1.13 -10.16 2.96
C GLU A 39 0.09 -9.22 3.55
N LEU A 40 -1.18 -9.63 3.52
CA LEU A 40 -2.29 -8.86 4.09
C LEU A 40 -2.96 -9.66 5.20
N THR A 41 -3.00 -9.08 6.40
CA THR A 41 -3.69 -9.66 7.56
C THR A 41 -4.90 -8.81 7.91
N LEU A 42 -6.09 -9.41 7.87
CA LEU A 42 -7.34 -8.77 8.27
C LEU A 42 -7.70 -9.22 9.69
N LEU A 43 -7.77 -8.26 10.62
CA LEU A 43 -8.27 -8.49 11.98
C LEU A 43 -9.78 -8.24 12.01
N ALA A 44 -10.54 -9.27 12.35
CA ALA A 44 -11.99 -9.18 12.49
C ALA A 44 -12.48 -9.97 13.71
N PRO A 45 -13.62 -9.58 14.33
CA PRO A 45 -14.24 -10.36 15.39
C PRO A 45 -14.64 -11.76 14.92
N ASP A 46 -14.59 -12.73 15.83
CA ASP A 46 -15.02 -14.10 15.54
C ASP A 46 -16.48 -14.14 15.06
N GLY A 47 -16.71 -14.77 13.91
CA GLY A 47 -18.04 -14.93 13.32
C GLY A 47 -18.55 -13.73 12.52
N ASP A 48 -17.71 -12.71 12.26
CA ASP A 48 -18.08 -11.63 11.35
C ASP A 48 -18.14 -12.14 9.90
N ALA A 49 -19.36 -12.31 9.40
CA ALA A 49 -19.62 -12.75 8.04
C ALA A 49 -19.13 -11.75 6.98
N ASN A 50 -18.96 -10.46 7.35
CA ASN A 50 -18.53 -9.42 6.43
C ASN A 50 -17.00 -9.36 6.29
N ALA A 51 -16.24 -9.92 7.23
CA ALA A 51 -14.78 -9.94 7.17
C ALA A 51 -14.26 -10.63 5.90
N LYS A 52 -14.88 -11.76 5.54
CA LYS A 52 -14.55 -12.47 4.30
C LYS A 52 -14.93 -11.66 3.06
N ALA A 53 -16.05 -10.95 3.08
CA ALA A 53 -16.46 -10.09 1.96
C ALA A 53 -15.47 -8.95 1.75
N ALA A 54 -15.09 -8.25 2.82
CA ALA A 54 -14.09 -7.19 2.78
C ALA A 54 -12.73 -7.68 2.26
N LEU A 55 -12.32 -8.92 2.61
CA LEU A 55 -11.11 -9.52 2.06
C LEU A 55 -11.22 -9.78 0.55
N MET A 56 -12.38 -10.25 0.08
CA MET A 56 -12.60 -10.48 -1.35
C MET A 56 -12.63 -9.17 -2.15
N ASP A 57 -13.24 -8.12 -1.61
CA ASP A 57 -13.26 -6.79 -2.23
C ASP A 57 -11.82 -6.23 -2.38
N LEU A 58 -10.95 -6.46 -1.38
CA LEU A 58 -9.54 -6.07 -1.43
C LEU A 58 -8.76 -6.86 -2.49
N VAL A 59 -9.03 -8.15 -2.64
CA VAL A 59 -8.40 -8.99 -3.67
C VAL A 59 -8.86 -8.56 -5.06
N GLU A 60 -10.14 -8.26 -5.24
CA GLU A 60 -10.69 -7.77 -6.52
C GLU A 60 -10.03 -6.45 -6.91
N LEU A 61 -9.94 -5.48 -5.99
CA LEU A 61 -9.26 -4.22 -6.24
C LEU A 61 -7.79 -4.41 -6.62
N ALA A 62 -7.07 -5.33 -5.95
CA ALA A 62 -5.67 -5.60 -6.28
C ALA A 62 -5.51 -6.15 -7.71
N LEU A 63 -6.43 -7.03 -8.14
CA LEU A 63 -6.46 -7.56 -9.51
C LEU A 63 -6.81 -6.48 -10.52
N GLU A 64 -7.77 -5.60 -10.23
CA GLU A 64 -8.09 -4.45 -11.08
C GLU A 64 -6.88 -3.55 -11.28
N MET A 65 -6.16 -3.22 -10.20
CA MET A 65 -4.95 -2.40 -10.27
C MET A 65 -3.84 -3.07 -11.09
N GLU A 66 -3.66 -4.39 -10.95
CA GLU A 66 -2.70 -5.15 -11.76
C GLU A 66 -3.06 -5.12 -13.26
N LEU A 67 -4.35 -5.18 -13.60
CA LEU A 67 -4.84 -5.10 -14.97
C LEU A 67 -4.77 -3.67 -15.55
N GLU A 68 -4.99 -2.65 -14.72
CA GLU A 68 -4.87 -1.23 -15.13
C GLU A 68 -3.41 -0.80 -15.34
N ASP A 69 -2.46 -1.39 -14.61
CA ASP A 69 -1.02 -1.07 -14.68
C ASP A 69 -0.36 -1.45 -16.02
N GLU A 70 -1.03 -2.18 -16.93
CA GLU A 70 -0.54 -2.34 -18.32
C GLU A 70 -0.64 -1.03 -19.13
N GLY A 71 -1.32 0.01 -18.63
CA GLY A 71 -1.50 1.29 -19.31
C GLY A 71 -1.40 2.50 -18.39
N ASP A 72 -0.23 3.14 -18.35
CA ASP A 72 0.00 4.49 -17.80
C ASP A 72 -0.24 4.66 -16.27
N ALA A 73 0.83 4.47 -15.49
CA ALA A 73 0.98 4.88 -14.08
C ALA A 73 0.82 6.42 -13.82
N LYS A 74 0.23 7.18 -14.74
CA LYS A 74 0.14 8.66 -14.72
C LYS A 74 -1.20 9.24 -14.26
N LYS A 75 -2.17 8.42 -13.82
CA LYS A 75 -3.46 8.95 -13.34
C LYS A 75 -3.95 8.25 -12.07
N ARG A 76 -3.28 8.47 -10.95
CA ARG A 76 -3.90 8.22 -9.63
C ARG A 76 -4.98 9.29 -9.38
N PRO A 77 -6.28 8.96 -9.24
CA PRO A 77 -7.24 9.90 -8.68
C PRO A 77 -7.01 10.09 -7.19
N LYS A 78 -7.18 11.34 -6.75
CA LYS A 78 -7.01 11.81 -5.37
C LYS A 78 -8.09 11.22 -4.44
N SER A 79 -7.65 10.82 -3.25
CA SER A 79 -8.43 10.45 -2.06
C SER A 79 -9.32 9.20 -2.17
N PHE A 80 -8.74 8.04 -1.90
CA PHE A 80 -9.49 6.91 -1.33
C PHE A 80 -9.51 7.09 0.19
N LYS A 81 -10.68 7.37 0.77
CA LYS A 81 -10.87 7.42 2.22
C LYS A 81 -11.25 6.02 2.69
N LEU A 82 -10.29 5.30 3.27
CA LEU A 82 -10.60 4.10 4.06
C LEU A 82 -11.33 4.57 5.32
N ASN A 83 -12.61 4.25 5.46
CA ASN A 83 -13.31 4.44 6.72
C ASN A 83 -12.79 3.39 7.70
N VAL A 84 -11.81 3.78 8.50
CA VAL A 84 -11.39 3.01 9.68
C VAL A 84 -12.58 3.00 10.63
N LEU A 85 -13.21 1.83 10.79
CA LEU A 85 -14.22 1.60 11.82
C LEU A 85 -13.52 1.69 13.18
N SER A 86 -13.71 2.83 13.86
CA SER A 86 -13.38 3.06 15.26
C SER A 86 -14.48 2.57 16.19
#